data_AF-A0A672YYJ1-F1
#
_entry.id   AF-A0A672YYJ1-F1
#
_cell.length_a   1.000
_cell.length_b   1.000
_cell.length_c   1.000
_cell.angle_alpha   90.00
_cell.angle_beta   90.00
_cell.angle_gamma   90.00
#
_symmetry.space_group_name_H-M   'P 1'
#
loop_
_entity.id
_entity.type
_entity.pdbx_description
1 polymer ?
#
loop_
_entity_poly.entity_id
_entity_poly.type
_entity_poly.pdbx_seq_one_letter_code
_entity_poly.pdbx_strand_id
1 'polypeptide(L)'
;PFDGDVPGCRCDVNCNVTDSCCYDYHDTCTVPTQQWECTKLRCGEKRLSQSRCHCSDDCLSAGDCCTNYKHVCHGEPQWVEDECDDLSTPTCPDGFSRQPLLLISLDGLRAEYLQTWSHLIPVLHKLKTCGTSAPYMQAAFPSKTFPNHYTIVTGLYPESNGLIDNSMYDPVMDASFSLSSPEKDNPAWYLGQPVSPAFIHI
;
A
#
# COMPACT_ATOMS: atom_id res chain seq x y z
N PRO A 1 -17.23 16.12 -22.80
CA PRO A 1 -18.64 16.34 -23.16
C PRO A 1 -18.74 16.76 -24.63
N PHE A 2 -19.18 15.84 -25.49
CA PHE A 2 -19.50 16.17 -26.88
C PHE A 2 -20.98 16.54 -26.97
N ASP A 3 -21.22 17.62 -27.71
CA ASP A 3 -22.52 18.18 -28.08
C ASP A 3 -23.06 17.43 -29.30
N GLY A 4 -24.38 17.25 -29.41
CA GLY A 4 -25.05 16.30 -30.31
C GLY A 4 -24.97 16.60 -31.82
N ASP A 5 -24.10 17.51 -32.24
CA ASP A 5 -24.14 18.15 -33.56
C ASP A 5 -23.05 17.69 -34.55
N VAL A 6 -22.18 16.74 -34.19
CA VAL A 6 -21.12 16.24 -35.09
C VAL A 6 -21.20 14.71 -35.24
N PRO A 7 -21.17 14.15 -36.47
CA PRO A 7 -21.01 12.71 -36.67
C PRO A 7 -19.66 12.29 -36.08
N GLY A 8 -19.68 11.58 -34.97
CA GLY A 8 -18.49 11.22 -34.23
C GLY A 8 -18.75 10.09 -33.25
N CYS A 9 -17.66 9.53 -32.74
CA CYS A 9 -17.70 8.56 -31.67
C CYS A 9 -18.26 9.19 -30.38
N ARG A 10 -18.81 8.37 -29.49
CA ARG A 10 -19.51 8.77 -28.27
C ARG A 10 -18.70 8.43 -27.01
N CYS A 11 -18.94 9.18 -25.93
CA CYS A 11 -18.36 8.94 -24.61
C CYS A 11 -19.41 8.86 -23.51
N ASP A 12 -20.67 8.57 -23.85
CA ASP A 12 -21.74 8.35 -22.90
C ASP A 12 -21.86 6.87 -22.53
N VAL A 13 -22.54 6.57 -21.42
CA VAL A 13 -22.66 5.20 -20.88
C VAL A 13 -23.31 4.23 -21.87
N ASN A 14 -24.15 4.72 -22.80
CA ASN A 14 -24.83 3.90 -23.79
C ASN A 14 -23.99 3.68 -25.06
N CYS A 15 -22.79 4.27 -25.17
CA CYS A 15 -21.94 4.06 -26.34
C CYS A 15 -21.54 2.59 -26.50
N ASN A 16 -21.36 1.86 -25.39
CA ASN A 16 -21.02 0.43 -25.39
C ASN A 16 -22.15 -0.43 -25.98
N VAL A 17 -23.41 -0.03 -25.75
CA VAL A 17 -24.58 -0.75 -26.25
C VAL A 17 -24.80 -0.49 -27.73
N THR A 18 -24.44 0.71 -28.19
CA THR A 18 -24.65 1.17 -29.57
C THR A 18 -23.44 0.98 -30.47
N ASP A 19 -22.38 0.34 -29.95
CA ASP A 19 -21.08 0.17 -30.61
C ASP A 19 -20.55 1.46 -31.25
N SER A 20 -20.73 2.57 -30.53
CA SER A 20 -20.43 3.92 -31.01
C SER A 20 -19.37 4.63 -30.18
N CYS A 21 -18.73 3.94 -29.23
CA CYS A 21 -17.73 4.55 -28.35
C CYS A 21 -16.52 5.09 -29.10
N CYS A 22 -15.91 6.14 -28.56
CA CYS A 22 -14.56 6.54 -28.95
C CYS A 22 -13.56 5.45 -28.63
N TYR A 23 -12.51 5.35 -29.45
CA TYR A 23 -11.50 4.29 -29.31
C TYR A 23 -10.78 4.33 -27.94
N ASP A 24 -10.70 5.51 -27.32
CA ASP A 24 -10.08 5.80 -26.04
C ASP A 24 -11.10 5.92 -24.89
N TYR A 25 -12.39 5.64 -25.14
CA TYR A 25 -13.46 5.74 -24.14
C TYR A 25 -13.15 4.90 -22.89
N HIS A 26 -12.70 3.66 -23.08
CA HIS A 26 -12.39 2.77 -21.97
C HIS A 26 -11.26 3.35 -21.10
N ASP A 27 -10.16 3.78 -21.73
CA ASP A 27 -8.98 4.27 -21.02
C ASP A 27 -9.22 5.62 -20.33
N THR A 28 -10.13 6.43 -20.86
CA THR A 28 -10.39 7.79 -20.38
C THR A 28 -11.58 7.86 -19.42
N CYS A 29 -12.59 7.00 -19.57
CA CYS A 29 -13.86 7.12 -18.84
C CYS A 29 -14.13 5.96 -17.87
N THR A 30 -13.65 4.75 -18.14
CA THR A 30 -13.92 3.59 -17.27
C THR A 30 -12.73 3.21 -16.40
N VAL A 31 -11.53 3.12 -16.98
CA VAL A 31 -10.28 2.77 -16.28
C VAL A 31 -10.00 3.64 -15.05
N PRO A 32 -10.20 4.97 -15.07
CA PRO A 32 -9.94 5.83 -13.90
C PRO A 32 -10.74 5.46 -12.64
N THR A 33 -11.89 4.80 -12.81
CA THR A 33 -12.76 4.36 -11.70
C THR A 33 -12.28 3.06 -11.05
N GLN A 34 -11.38 2.33 -11.72
CA GLN A 34 -10.92 1.00 -11.35
C GLN A 34 -9.43 0.96 -11.00
N GLN A 35 -8.63 1.91 -11.49
CA GLN A 35 -7.18 1.91 -11.36
C GLN A 35 -6.65 3.13 -10.60
N TRP A 36 -5.44 2.98 -10.06
CA TRP A 36 -4.74 3.97 -9.24
C TRP A 36 -3.55 4.63 -9.96
N GLU A 37 -3.53 4.52 -11.29
CA GLU A 37 -2.40 4.94 -12.12
C GLU A 37 -2.84 5.91 -13.22
N CYS A 38 -1.99 6.90 -13.48
CA CYS A 38 -2.04 7.71 -14.68
C CYS A 38 -1.51 6.93 -15.87
N THR A 39 -2.06 7.24 -17.03
CA THR A 39 -1.54 6.86 -18.34
C THR A 39 -1.29 8.13 -19.14
N LYS A 40 -0.55 8.03 -20.25
CA LYS A 40 -0.31 9.19 -21.13
C LYS A 40 -1.62 9.83 -21.65
N LEU A 41 -2.68 9.05 -21.80
CA LEU A 41 -4.00 9.53 -22.24
C LEU A 41 -4.73 10.32 -21.14
N ARG A 42 -4.42 10.06 -19.87
CA ARG A 42 -5.07 10.72 -18.72
C ARG A 42 -4.37 12.01 -18.29
N CYS A 43 -3.19 12.32 -18.80
CA CYS A 43 -2.47 13.53 -18.43
C CYS A 43 -3.22 14.79 -18.89
N GLY A 44 -3.56 15.67 -17.95
CA GLY A 44 -4.39 16.85 -18.22
C GLY A 44 -5.89 16.52 -18.38
N GLU A 45 -6.34 15.37 -17.85
CA GLU A 45 -7.74 14.97 -17.92
C GLU A 45 -8.67 15.99 -17.25
N LYS A 46 -9.92 16.03 -17.71
CA LYS A 46 -10.99 16.64 -16.92
C LYS A 46 -11.32 15.72 -15.77
N ARG A 47 -11.38 16.28 -14.56
CA ARG A 47 -11.72 15.54 -13.34
C ARG A 47 -13.04 14.77 -13.52
N LEU A 48 -12.98 13.47 -13.23
CA LEU A 48 -14.16 12.64 -13.04
C LEU A 48 -14.36 12.43 -11.54
N SER A 49 -15.59 12.61 -11.07
CA SER A 49 -15.93 12.46 -9.65
C SER A 49 -15.79 11.02 -9.13
N GLN A 50 -15.82 10.04 -10.03
CA GLN A 50 -15.71 8.62 -9.71
C GLN A 50 -14.28 8.06 -9.83
N SER A 51 -13.31 8.89 -10.23
CA SER A 51 -11.92 8.46 -10.30
C SER A 51 -11.36 8.15 -8.91
N ARG A 52 -10.52 7.12 -8.82
CA ARG A 52 -9.82 6.75 -7.57
C ARG A 52 -8.72 7.74 -7.20
N CYS A 53 -8.08 8.30 -8.24
CA CYS A 53 -7.07 9.35 -8.18
C CYS A 53 -7.07 10.12 -9.50
N HIS A 54 -6.46 11.31 -9.50
CA HIS A 54 -6.55 12.24 -10.64
C HIS A 54 -5.22 12.43 -11.34
N CYS A 55 -5.32 12.72 -12.64
CA CYS A 55 -4.19 13.10 -13.50
C CYS A 55 -4.38 14.50 -14.11
N SER A 56 -5.28 15.29 -13.51
CA SER A 56 -5.58 16.67 -13.87
C SER A 56 -4.50 17.63 -13.36
N ASP A 57 -4.36 18.80 -13.97
CA ASP A 57 -3.28 19.76 -13.66
C ASP A 57 -3.35 20.32 -12.23
N ASP A 58 -4.52 20.28 -11.60
CA ASP A 58 -4.78 20.74 -10.24
C ASP A 58 -4.67 19.64 -9.18
N CYS A 59 -4.34 18.39 -9.54
CA CYS A 59 -4.32 17.27 -8.61
C CYS A 59 -3.30 17.45 -7.47
N LEU A 60 -2.18 18.14 -7.73
CA LEU A 60 -1.15 18.38 -6.72
C LEU A 60 -1.65 19.34 -5.65
N SER A 61 -2.35 20.41 -6.05
CA SER A 61 -2.96 21.36 -5.11
C SER A 61 -4.15 20.76 -4.35
N ALA A 62 -4.88 19.83 -4.97
CA ALA A 62 -5.98 19.13 -4.33
C ALA A 62 -5.51 17.96 -3.43
N GLY A 63 -4.27 17.50 -3.60
CA GLY A 63 -3.70 16.39 -2.83
C GLY A 63 -4.23 15.01 -3.22
N ASP A 64 -4.69 14.84 -4.46
CA ASP A 64 -5.38 13.62 -4.94
C ASP A 64 -4.80 13.03 -6.23
N CYS A 65 -3.56 13.40 -6.60
CA CYS A 65 -2.88 12.81 -7.74
C CYS A 65 -2.69 11.30 -7.58
N CYS A 66 -2.73 10.57 -8.70
CA CYS A 66 -2.21 9.21 -8.74
C CYS A 66 -0.70 9.20 -8.41
N THR A 67 -0.21 8.13 -7.79
CA THR A 67 1.17 8.05 -7.27
C THR A 67 2.24 8.16 -8.37
N ASN A 68 1.93 7.74 -9.59
CA ASN A 68 2.81 7.82 -10.75
C ASN A 68 2.62 9.08 -11.61
N TYR A 69 1.80 10.07 -11.18
CA TYR A 69 1.46 11.26 -11.98
C TYR A 69 2.69 12.03 -12.47
N LYS A 70 3.63 12.33 -11.56
CA LYS A 70 4.85 13.07 -11.91
C LYS A 70 5.70 12.34 -12.95
N HIS A 71 5.82 11.03 -12.80
CA HIS A 71 6.56 10.21 -13.74
C HIS A 71 5.88 10.17 -15.12
N VAL A 72 4.59 9.86 -15.15
CA VAL A 72 3.85 9.64 -16.41
C VAL A 72 3.55 10.94 -17.15
N CYS A 73 3.20 12.01 -16.44
CA CYS A 73 2.73 13.25 -17.03
C CYS A 73 3.77 14.37 -17.09
N HIS A 74 4.79 14.33 -16.22
CA HIS A 74 5.85 15.36 -16.16
C HIS A 74 7.24 14.81 -16.52
N GLY A 75 7.35 13.51 -16.83
CA GLY A 75 8.61 12.90 -17.26
C GLY A 75 9.67 12.80 -16.16
N GLU A 76 9.27 12.91 -14.89
CA GLU A 76 10.17 12.65 -13.76
C GLU A 76 10.55 11.15 -13.72
N PRO A 77 11.76 10.79 -13.29
CA PRO A 77 12.12 9.38 -13.09
C PRO A 77 11.26 8.75 -11.99
N GLN A 78 11.06 7.43 -12.04
CA GLN A 78 10.50 6.72 -10.89
C GLN A 78 11.54 6.64 -9.77
N TRP A 79 11.09 6.62 -8.51
CA TRP A 79 11.99 6.44 -7.37
C TRP A 79 12.93 5.23 -7.52
N VAL A 80 12.47 4.15 -8.15
CA VAL A 80 13.28 2.93 -8.35
C VAL A 80 14.41 3.12 -9.37
N GLU A 81 14.30 4.11 -10.26
CA GLU A 81 15.25 4.43 -11.33
C GLU A 81 16.33 5.42 -10.88
N ASP A 82 16.07 6.21 -9.84
CA ASP A 82 17.03 7.18 -9.29
C ASP A 82 18.28 6.48 -8.71
N GLU A 83 19.35 7.25 -8.46
CA GLU A 83 20.52 6.76 -7.73
C GLU A 83 20.21 6.61 -6.21
N CYS A 84 21.16 6.07 -5.44
CA CYS A 84 21.06 6.04 -3.99
C CYS A 84 21.52 7.38 -3.41
N ASP A 85 20.64 8.06 -2.68
CA ASP A 85 20.95 9.34 -2.02
C ASP A 85 21.69 9.15 -0.69
N ASP A 86 22.56 10.10 -0.33
CA ASP A 86 23.08 10.23 1.04
C ASP A 86 22.05 10.96 1.91
N LEU A 87 21.39 10.19 2.79
CA LEU A 87 20.36 10.68 3.72
C LEU A 87 20.89 10.92 5.14
N SER A 88 22.19 11.20 5.29
CA SER A 88 22.81 11.51 6.60
C SER A 88 22.17 12.71 7.30
N THR A 89 21.69 13.69 6.55
CA THR A 89 20.86 14.80 7.07
C THR A 89 19.41 14.68 6.58
N PRO A 90 18.41 14.65 7.47
CA PRO A 90 17.02 14.46 7.06
C PRO A 90 16.46 15.70 6.35
N THR A 91 15.82 15.48 5.21
CA THR A 91 15.04 16.49 4.49
C THR A 91 13.55 16.24 4.73
N CYS A 92 12.93 17.04 5.58
CA CYS A 92 11.49 16.94 5.87
C CYS A 92 10.79 18.25 5.47
N PRO A 93 9.59 18.18 4.86
CA PRO A 93 8.82 19.37 4.54
C PRO A 93 8.28 20.04 5.83
N ASP A 94 7.87 21.30 5.70
CA ASP A 94 7.28 22.06 6.80
C ASP A 94 6.12 21.32 7.44
N GLY A 95 6.09 21.31 8.78
CA GLY A 95 5.13 20.55 9.58
C GLY A 95 5.65 19.22 10.13
N PHE A 96 6.71 18.65 9.54
CA PHE A 96 7.37 17.45 10.06
C PHE A 96 8.56 17.81 10.95
N SER A 97 8.31 17.95 12.25
CA SER A 97 9.36 18.22 13.25
C SER A 97 10.27 17.03 13.55
N ARG A 98 9.85 15.81 13.15
CA ARG A 98 10.60 14.55 13.28
C ARG A 98 10.33 13.69 12.06
N GLN A 99 11.28 12.84 11.70
CA GLN A 99 11.12 11.87 10.63
C GLN A 99 10.03 10.85 11.03
N PRO A 100 9.01 10.64 10.18
CA PRO A 100 8.01 9.61 10.44
C PRO A 100 8.61 8.22 10.28
N LEU A 101 8.16 7.27 11.10
CA LEU A 101 8.48 5.85 10.98
C LEU A 101 7.30 5.12 10.33
N LEU A 102 7.57 4.41 9.24
CA LEU A 102 6.60 3.54 8.58
C LEU A 102 7.04 2.08 8.72
N LEU A 103 6.21 1.27 9.37
CA LEU A 103 6.40 -0.18 9.43
C LEU A 103 5.59 -0.84 8.30
N ILE A 104 6.28 -1.40 7.31
CA ILE A 104 5.67 -2.13 6.19
C ILE A 104 5.90 -3.62 6.41
N SER A 105 4.82 -4.39 6.55
CA SER A 105 4.89 -5.85 6.62
C SER A 105 4.42 -6.49 5.32
N LEU A 106 5.20 -7.45 4.82
CA LEU A 106 4.87 -8.30 3.69
C LEU A 106 4.78 -9.74 4.20
N ASP A 107 3.56 -10.21 4.50
CA ASP A 107 3.35 -11.51 5.13
C ASP A 107 3.88 -12.65 4.26
N GLY A 108 4.57 -13.61 4.87
CA GLY A 108 5.17 -14.75 4.19
C GLY A 108 6.36 -14.41 3.27
N LEU A 109 6.91 -13.19 3.30
CA LEU A 109 8.09 -12.84 2.53
C LEU A 109 9.35 -13.54 3.09
N ARG A 110 9.63 -14.73 2.59
CA ARG A 110 10.82 -15.50 2.96
C ARG A 110 12.09 -14.77 2.53
N ALA A 111 13.11 -14.75 3.39
CA ALA A 111 14.38 -14.06 3.13
C ALA A 111 15.07 -14.50 1.82
N GLU A 112 14.94 -15.78 1.46
CA GLU A 112 15.49 -16.34 0.22
C GLU A 112 14.91 -15.69 -1.04
N TYR A 113 13.69 -15.14 -1.00
CA TYR A 113 13.12 -14.46 -2.15
C TYR A 113 13.92 -13.22 -2.56
N LEU A 114 14.48 -12.48 -1.58
CA LEU A 114 15.35 -11.32 -1.83
C LEU A 114 16.77 -11.71 -2.30
N GLN A 115 17.11 -13.00 -2.23
CA GLN A 115 18.41 -13.52 -2.66
C GLN A 115 18.31 -14.09 -4.08
N THR A 116 17.26 -14.86 -4.37
CA THR A 116 17.08 -15.56 -5.64
C THR A 116 16.35 -14.72 -6.70
N TRP A 117 15.35 -13.94 -6.29
CA TRP A 117 14.44 -13.25 -7.21
C TRP A 117 14.62 -11.74 -7.24
N SER A 118 15.73 -11.21 -6.72
CA SER A 118 15.97 -9.77 -6.57
C SER A 118 15.73 -8.94 -7.84
N HIS A 119 16.07 -9.48 -9.01
CA HIS A 119 15.88 -8.83 -10.31
C HIS A 119 14.40 -8.68 -10.72
N LEU A 120 13.49 -9.49 -10.16
CA LEU A 120 12.04 -9.39 -10.39
C LEU A 120 11.35 -8.41 -9.43
N ILE A 121 12.04 -7.95 -8.39
CA ILE A 121 11.50 -7.08 -7.34
C ILE A 121 12.39 -5.83 -7.14
N PRO A 122 12.52 -4.99 -8.19
CA PRO A 122 13.51 -3.91 -8.22
C PRO A 122 13.35 -2.89 -7.08
N VAL A 123 12.12 -2.64 -6.62
CA VAL A 123 11.84 -1.72 -5.49
C VAL A 123 12.44 -2.25 -4.18
N LEU A 124 12.18 -3.51 -3.83
CA LEU A 124 12.74 -4.14 -2.62
C LEU A 124 14.24 -4.31 -2.74
N HIS A 125 14.74 -4.58 -3.95
CA HIS A 125 16.16 -4.64 -4.21
C HIS A 125 16.83 -3.27 -3.98
N LYS A 126 16.26 -2.17 -4.47
CA LYS A 126 16.79 -0.82 -4.23
C LYS A 126 16.79 -0.46 -2.74
N LEU A 127 15.72 -0.78 -2.01
CA LEU A 127 15.68 -0.59 -0.55
C LEU A 127 16.81 -1.37 0.17
N LYS A 128 17.09 -2.60 -0.28
CA LYS A 128 18.17 -3.44 0.25
C LYS A 128 19.56 -2.86 -0.05
N THR A 129 19.78 -2.30 -1.23
CA THR A 129 21.09 -1.81 -1.68
C THR A 129 21.40 -0.40 -1.20
N CYS A 130 20.41 0.51 -1.19
CA CYS A 130 20.60 1.89 -0.74
C CYS A 130 20.39 2.05 0.79
N GLY A 131 19.70 1.10 1.43
CA GLY A 131 19.40 1.13 2.85
C GLY A 131 20.25 0.16 3.67
N THR A 132 19.78 -0.14 4.89
CA THR A 132 20.36 -1.17 5.74
C THR A 132 19.54 -2.45 5.65
N SER A 133 20.21 -3.59 5.43
CA SER A 133 19.55 -4.90 5.34
C SER A 133 20.33 -5.98 6.08
N ALA A 134 19.60 -6.97 6.61
CA ALA A 134 20.17 -8.20 7.16
C ALA A 134 19.96 -9.37 6.17
N PRO A 135 20.81 -10.41 6.18
CA PRO A 135 20.63 -11.59 5.31
C PRO A 135 19.29 -12.31 5.54
N TYR A 136 18.80 -12.29 6.79
CA TYR A 136 17.48 -12.76 7.21
C TYR A 136 17.14 -12.16 8.59
N MET A 137 15.87 -12.22 8.96
CA MET A 137 15.39 -11.91 10.30
C MET A 137 14.78 -13.18 10.92
N GLN A 138 15.18 -13.53 12.14
CA GLN A 138 14.67 -14.71 12.81
C GLN A 138 13.30 -14.42 13.44
N ALA A 139 12.29 -15.18 13.01
CA ALA A 139 10.95 -15.15 13.56
C ALA A 139 10.91 -15.72 14.99
N ALA A 140 9.96 -15.24 15.80
CA ALA A 140 9.57 -15.92 17.03
C ALA A 140 8.84 -17.23 16.71
N PHE A 141 8.91 -18.19 17.63
CA PHE A 141 8.15 -19.44 17.52
C PHE A 141 6.77 -19.28 18.15
N PRO A 142 5.68 -19.74 17.50
CA PRO A 142 5.65 -20.34 16.16
C PRO A 142 5.76 -19.28 15.05
N SER A 143 6.26 -19.69 13.87
CA SER A 143 6.40 -18.83 12.68
C SER A 143 5.03 -18.57 12.01
N LYS A 144 4.13 -17.91 12.74
CA LYS A 144 2.76 -17.57 12.36
C LYS A 144 2.57 -16.05 12.35
N THR A 145 1.60 -15.58 11.57
CA THR A 145 1.31 -14.16 11.35
C THR A 145 1.12 -13.39 12.65
N PHE A 146 0.09 -13.70 13.45
CA PHE A 146 -0.24 -12.91 14.65
C PHE A 146 0.87 -12.91 15.69
N PRO A 147 1.43 -14.07 16.10
CA PRO A 147 2.53 -14.11 17.06
C PRO A 147 3.73 -13.25 16.64
N ASN A 148 4.12 -13.29 15.35
CA ASN A 148 5.28 -12.55 14.88
C ASN A 148 5.02 -11.06 14.69
N HIS A 149 3.87 -10.67 14.14
CA HIS A 149 3.53 -9.26 13.97
C HIS A 149 3.42 -8.56 15.34
N TYR A 150 2.80 -9.22 16.32
CA TYR A 150 2.68 -8.67 17.66
C TYR A 150 4.02 -8.64 18.40
N THR A 151 4.88 -9.65 18.20
CA THR A 151 6.27 -9.64 18.69
C THR A 151 7.05 -8.45 18.15
N ILE A 152 6.93 -8.12 16.85
CA ILE A 152 7.64 -6.98 16.23
C ILE A 152 7.25 -5.65 16.90
N VAL A 153 5.97 -5.44 17.19
CA VAL A 153 5.47 -4.16 17.72
C VAL A 153 5.55 -4.05 19.24
N THR A 154 5.74 -5.16 19.96
CA THR A 154 5.88 -5.17 21.44
C THR A 154 7.30 -5.41 21.91
N GLY A 155 8.14 -6.07 21.11
CA GLY A 155 9.44 -6.59 21.52
C GLY A 155 9.38 -7.78 22.47
N LEU A 156 8.20 -8.37 22.67
CA LEU A 156 7.97 -9.46 23.63
C LEU A 156 7.78 -10.79 22.91
N TYR A 157 8.30 -11.88 23.49
CA TYR A 157 8.01 -13.23 23.01
C TYR A 157 6.51 -13.56 23.12
N PRO A 158 6.00 -14.47 22.27
CA PRO A 158 4.59 -14.90 22.29
C PRO A 158 4.08 -15.33 23.69
N GLU A 159 4.89 -16.02 24.47
CA GLU A 159 4.53 -16.43 25.84
C GLU A 159 4.33 -15.25 26.82
N SER A 160 4.92 -14.10 26.53
CA SER A 160 4.84 -12.89 27.36
C SER A 160 3.80 -11.90 26.84
N ASN A 161 3.55 -11.88 25.52
CA ASN A 161 2.61 -10.98 24.88
C ASN A 161 1.19 -11.56 24.73
N GLY A 162 1.00 -12.84 25.06
CA GLY A 162 -0.30 -13.51 25.10
C GLY A 162 -0.73 -14.15 23.78
N LEU A 163 -0.14 -13.77 22.64
CA LEU A 163 -0.51 -14.28 21.31
C LEU A 163 0.42 -15.42 20.88
N ILE A 164 0.11 -16.64 21.32
CA ILE A 164 0.95 -17.83 21.08
C ILE A 164 0.69 -18.55 19.74
N ASP A 165 -0.49 -18.39 19.13
CA ASP A 165 -0.83 -18.91 17.81
C ASP A 165 -1.99 -18.09 17.20
N ASN A 166 -2.30 -18.32 15.92
CA ASN A 166 -3.48 -17.75 15.26
C ASN A 166 -4.81 -18.38 15.77
N SER A 167 -4.72 -19.49 16.52
CA SER A 167 -5.84 -20.16 17.17
C SER A 167 -5.38 -20.72 18.52
N MET A 168 -5.99 -20.27 19.61
CA MET A 168 -5.59 -20.65 20.97
C MET A 168 -6.79 -20.71 21.92
N TYR A 169 -6.67 -21.49 22.98
CA TYR A 169 -7.68 -21.60 24.03
C TYR A 169 -7.06 -21.21 25.37
N ASP A 170 -7.73 -20.34 26.12
CA ASP A 170 -7.33 -19.94 27.45
C ASP A 170 -8.30 -20.59 28.48
N PRO A 171 -7.80 -21.46 29.38
CA PRO A 171 -8.63 -22.15 30.36
C PRO A 171 -9.09 -21.27 31.53
N VAL A 172 -8.47 -20.11 31.75
CA VAL A 172 -8.87 -19.13 32.78
C VAL A 172 -10.01 -18.27 32.24
N MET A 173 -9.93 -17.86 30.97
CA MET A 173 -11.02 -17.14 30.30
C MET A 173 -12.15 -18.06 29.83
N ASP A 174 -11.89 -19.37 29.76
CA ASP A 174 -12.76 -20.38 29.14
C ASP A 174 -13.22 -19.97 27.72
N ALA A 175 -12.27 -19.45 26.94
CA ALA A 175 -12.53 -18.85 25.64
C ALA A 175 -11.51 -19.31 24.59
N SER A 176 -11.94 -19.35 23.32
CA SER A 176 -11.07 -19.68 22.19
C SER A 176 -10.88 -18.46 21.29
N PHE A 177 -9.63 -18.07 21.11
CA PHE A 177 -9.22 -17.06 20.14
C PHE A 177 -9.04 -17.70 18.76
N SER A 178 -9.54 -17.03 17.72
CA SER A 178 -9.19 -17.31 16.32
C SER A 178 -9.36 -16.06 15.46
N LEU A 179 -8.62 -15.98 14.35
CA LEU A 179 -8.66 -14.83 13.44
C LEU A 179 -10.03 -14.60 12.78
N SER A 180 -10.86 -15.63 12.70
CA SER A 180 -12.22 -15.55 12.14
C SER A 180 -13.29 -15.32 13.20
N SER A 181 -12.92 -15.32 14.48
CA SER A 181 -13.84 -15.12 15.60
C SER A 181 -13.88 -13.65 16.03
N PRO A 182 -15.03 -13.11 16.44
CA PRO A 182 -15.12 -11.82 17.12
C PRO A 182 -14.27 -11.75 18.40
N GLU A 183 -13.93 -12.90 18.98
CA GLU A 183 -13.07 -13.01 20.16
C GLU A 183 -11.69 -12.35 19.95
N LYS A 184 -11.25 -12.19 18.69
CA LYS A 184 -10.02 -11.46 18.36
C LYS A 184 -10.05 -10.00 18.81
N ASP A 185 -11.22 -9.39 18.98
CA ASP A 185 -11.31 -7.98 19.37
C ASP A 185 -11.31 -7.81 20.91
N ASN A 186 -11.26 -8.92 21.67
CA ASN A 186 -11.20 -8.88 23.13
C ASN A 186 -9.77 -8.49 23.60
N PRO A 187 -9.60 -7.33 24.28
CA PRO A 187 -8.28 -6.84 24.69
C PRO A 187 -7.57 -7.74 25.70
N ALA A 188 -8.27 -8.66 26.37
CA ALA A 188 -7.68 -9.58 27.34
C ALA A 188 -6.61 -10.52 26.73
N TRP A 189 -6.66 -10.78 25.42
CA TRP A 189 -5.68 -11.59 24.70
C TRP A 189 -4.36 -10.87 24.41
N TYR A 190 -4.34 -9.53 24.50
CA TYR A 190 -3.26 -8.68 24.04
C TYR A 190 -2.47 -8.12 25.22
N LEU A 191 -1.37 -8.78 25.59
CA LEU A 191 -0.53 -8.38 26.72
C LEU A 191 0.68 -7.55 26.26
N GLY A 192 1.27 -6.81 27.20
CA GLY A 192 2.39 -5.91 26.91
C GLY A 192 1.95 -4.56 26.32
N GLN A 193 2.90 -3.82 25.77
CA GLN A 193 2.65 -2.48 25.23
C GLN A 193 3.18 -2.39 23.80
N PRO A 194 2.29 -2.28 22.79
CA PRO A 194 2.72 -2.07 21.41
C PRO A 194 3.24 -0.63 21.22
N VAL A 195 4.11 -0.44 20.22
CA VAL A 195 4.64 0.90 19.84
C VAL A 195 3.55 1.91 19.47
N SER A 196 2.38 1.44 19.03
CA SER A 196 1.19 2.27 18.84
C SER A 196 -0.06 1.51 19.31
N PRO A 197 -1.02 2.19 19.98
CA PRO A 197 -2.30 1.59 20.35
C PRO A 197 -3.09 1.06 19.15
N ALA A 198 -2.85 1.60 17.95
CA ALA A 198 -3.55 1.20 16.72
C ALA A 198 -3.24 -0.24 16.27
N PHE A 199 -2.15 -0.85 16.75
CA PHE A 199 -1.76 -2.22 16.37
C PHE A 199 -2.68 -3.31 16.97
N ILE A 200 -3.56 -2.97 17.90
CA ILE A 200 -4.48 -3.93 18.54
C ILE A 200 -5.64 -4.33 17.60
N HIS A 201 -5.86 -3.59 16.51
CA HIS A 201 -6.99 -3.79 15.59
C HIS A 201 -6.63 -4.36 14.21
N ILE A 202 -5.43 -4.96 14.05
CA ILE A 202 -5.02 -5.61 12.80
C ILE A 202 -5.68 -6.98 12.65
#